data_AF-A0A4R6SHA8-F1
#
_entry.id   AF-A0A4R6SHA8-F1
#
_cell.length_a   1.000
_cell.length_b   1.000
_cell.length_c   1.000
_cell.angle_alpha   90.00
_cell.angle_beta   90.00
_cell.angle_gamma   90.00
#
_symmetry.space_group_name_H-M   'P 1'
#
loop_
_entity.id
_entity.type
_entity.pdbx_description
1 polymer ?
#
loop_
_entity_poly.entity_id
_entity_poly.type
_entity_poly.pdbx_seq_one_letter_code
_entity_poly.pdbx_strand_id
1 'polypeptide(L)'
;MRGMAKDVVRLDGNTLVMPGEVRVRFVRTLRLPEQGTHPLPPGLGDFPVRMVSDYADTVPEEWRKRGGVLLPMYLREAMWLSFSAAETAALQVGVGKVCAVSGRPWTDKLSQDPQNYVVLPDQPWLDGINSGEGTIRQFVAVPLGLGATVEGQVTGAEVWGGIQLQNFAAKHPVPARATSYSGYDAGYGGMQGGYGGPPAPAPGSANAMGLGVGGTMRQEIYKDSRALSEWKAKPAGRVFVHLVTPPDWRRITGEEPPASPVSRASYTQAGLPWYDYYDADGTDLQPAQPLQDVVPVGDWLGQDHDPWHPVAHDQTVVLNDPRGRPVQDGDW
;
A
#
# COMPACT_ATOMS: atom_id res chain seq x y z
N MET A 1 3.87 -33.11 14.84
CA MET A 1 3.85 -32.36 13.55
C MET A 1 3.17 -31.01 13.77
N ARG A 2 3.91 -29.94 14.14
CA ARG A 2 3.37 -28.57 14.33
C ARG A 2 4.43 -27.49 14.05
N GLY A 3 5.34 -27.74 13.10
CA GLY A 3 6.52 -26.90 12.87
C GLY A 3 6.68 -26.27 11.49
N MET A 4 5.83 -26.56 10.49
CA MET A 4 6.09 -26.14 9.11
C MET A 4 5.28 -24.90 8.63
N ALA A 5 4.29 -24.42 9.39
CA ALA A 5 3.39 -23.37 8.92
C ALA A 5 3.88 -21.92 9.14
N LYS A 6 4.96 -21.72 9.93
CA LYS A 6 5.47 -20.39 10.29
C LYS A 6 6.48 -19.80 9.30
N ASP A 7 6.93 -20.59 8.33
CA ASP A 7 8.04 -20.25 7.44
C ASP A 7 7.61 -19.96 5.99
N VAL A 8 6.30 -19.95 5.71
CA VAL A 8 5.76 -19.74 4.37
C VAL A 8 4.77 -18.58 4.38
N VAL A 9 4.77 -17.80 3.30
CA VAL A 9 3.76 -16.76 3.07
C VAL A 9 2.38 -17.40 2.93
N ARG A 10 1.40 -16.88 3.66
CA ARG A 10 0.02 -17.38 3.66
C ARG A 10 -0.98 -16.22 3.71
N LEU A 11 -2.25 -16.53 3.51
CA LEU A 11 -3.36 -15.61 3.75
C LEU A 11 -4.11 -15.97 5.04
N ASP A 12 -4.58 -14.95 5.75
CA ASP A 12 -5.55 -15.02 6.85
C ASP A 12 -6.67 -14.04 6.53
N GLY A 13 -7.77 -14.54 5.95
CA GLY A 13 -8.74 -13.69 5.24
C GLY A 13 -8.06 -12.93 4.09
N ASN A 14 -8.17 -11.60 4.10
CA ASN A 14 -7.48 -10.71 3.15
C ASN A 14 -6.09 -10.24 3.65
N THR A 15 -5.65 -10.70 4.82
CA THR A 15 -4.34 -10.33 5.39
C THR A 15 -3.26 -11.24 4.85
N LEU A 16 -2.21 -10.64 4.29
CA LEU A 16 -0.99 -11.34 3.93
C LEU A 16 -0.14 -11.56 5.18
N VAL A 17 0.17 -12.81 5.50
CA VAL A 17 1.03 -13.17 6.64
C VAL A 17 2.33 -13.75 6.14
N MET A 18 3.42 -13.06 6.46
CA MET A 18 4.80 -13.43 6.14
C MET A 18 5.47 -14.08 7.37
N PRO A 19 6.58 -14.83 7.19
CA PRO A 19 7.31 -15.46 8.29
C PRO A 19 7.67 -14.49 9.42
N GLY A 20 7.60 -14.96 10.67
CA GLY A 20 7.72 -14.09 11.85
C GLY A 20 6.43 -13.34 12.21
N GLU A 21 5.27 -13.79 11.69
CA GLU A 21 3.95 -13.18 11.90
C GLU A 21 3.95 -11.67 11.55
N VAL A 22 4.67 -11.31 10.47
CA VAL A 22 4.58 -10.00 9.84
C VAL A 22 3.33 -10.00 8.97
N ARG A 23 2.36 -9.16 9.32
CA ARG A 23 1.05 -9.09 8.68
C ARG A 23 0.95 -7.79 7.89
N VAL A 24 0.50 -7.90 6.64
CA VAL A 24 0.27 -6.77 5.74
C VAL A 24 -1.17 -6.84 5.26
N ARG A 25 -1.92 -5.76 5.47
CA ARG A 25 -3.23 -5.56 4.84
C ARG A 25 -3.11 -4.49 3.76
N PHE A 26 -3.85 -4.67 2.68
CA PHE A 26 -3.95 -3.73 1.57
C PHE A 26 -5.27 -2.98 1.73
N VAL A 27 -5.22 -1.72 2.10
CA VAL A 27 -6.41 -0.97 2.48
C VAL A 27 -6.76 0.01 1.37
N ARG A 28 -8.03 0.02 0.98
CA ARG A 28 -8.58 0.93 -0.03
C ARG A 28 -8.68 2.33 0.55
N THR A 29 -8.42 3.35 -0.26
CA THR A 29 -8.66 4.73 0.14
C THR A 29 -8.95 5.64 -1.05
N LEU A 30 -9.31 6.88 -0.75
CA LEU A 30 -9.59 7.93 -1.72
C LEU A 30 -8.29 8.36 -2.42
N ARG A 31 -8.32 8.44 -3.75
CA ARG A 31 -7.23 9.07 -4.51
C ARG A 31 -7.24 10.59 -4.28
N LEU A 32 -6.15 11.11 -3.74
CA LEU A 32 -6.01 12.52 -3.41
C LEU A 32 -5.71 13.38 -4.66
N PRO A 33 -6.12 14.66 -4.67
CA PRO A 33 -5.68 15.61 -5.69
C PRO A 33 -4.15 15.71 -5.73
N GLU A 34 -3.61 16.06 -6.89
CA GLU A 34 -2.16 16.05 -7.11
C GLU A 34 -1.49 17.37 -6.73
N GLN A 35 -2.27 18.44 -6.55
CA GLN A 35 -1.79 19.74 -6.12
C GLN A 35 -2.02 19.95 -4.63
N GLY A 36 -0.94 20.27 -3.92
CA GLY A 36 -0.96 20.57 -2.49
C GLY A 36 -0.54 19.39 -1.61
N THR A 37 -0.61 19.60 -0.30
CA THR A 37 -0.38 18.59 0.73
C THR A 37 -1.67 18.38 1.50
N HIS A 38 -2.12 17.14 1.60
CA HIS A 38 -3.41 16.76 2.17
C HIS A 38 -3.24 16.01 3.51
N PRO A 39 -4.26 16.04 4.38
CA PRO A 39 -4.34 15.11 5.51
C PRO A 39 -4.57 13.67 5.01
N LEU A 40 -4.32 12.69 5.87
CA LEU A 40 -4.51 11.28 5.59
C LEU A 40 -6.01 10.98 5.38
N PRO A 41 -6.41 10.35 4.26
CA PRO A 41 -7.78 9.90 4.05
C PRO A 41 -8.08 8.64 4.89
N PRO A 42 -9.34 8.35 5.23
CA PRO A 42 -9.72 7.14 5.94
C PRO A 42 -9.53 5.89 5.07
N GLY A 43 -9.43 4.74 5.73
CA GLY A 43 -9.57 3.44 5.07
C GLY A 43 -11.01 3.17 4.65
N LEU A 44 -11.19 2.55 3.48
CA LEU A 44 -12.48 2.18 2.89
C LEU A 44 -12.64 0.65 2.83
N GLY A 45 -12.04 -0.04 3.80
CA GLY A 45 -11.96 -1.50 3.86
C GLY A 45 -10.79 -2.11 3.10
N ASP A 46 -10.57 -3.40 3.32
CA ASP A 46 -9.49 -4.15 2.69
C ASP A 46 -9.80 -4.48 1.23
N PHE A 47 -8.76 -4.48 0.40
CA PHE A 47 -8.81 -5.18 -0.89
C PHE A 47 -8.95 -6.69 -0.65
N PRO A 48 -9.76 -7.41 -1.46
CA PRO A 48 -9.71 -8.86 -1.45
C PRO A 48 -8.37 -9.33 -2.01
N VAL A 49 -7.77 -10.30 -1.33
CA VAL A 49 -6.47 -10.87 -1.72
C VAL A 49 -6.64 -12.35 -1.97
N ARG A 50 -6.10 -12.85 -3.08
CA ARG A 50 -6.14 -14.27 -3.44
C ARG A 50 -4.75 -14.80 -3.72
N MET A 51 -4.52 -16.07 -3.43
CA MET A 51 -3.29 -16.75 -3.84
C MET A 51 -3.34 -17.02 -5.34
N VAL A 52 -2.25 -16.73 -6.05
CA VAL A 52 -2.14 -17.04 -7.48
C VAL A 52 -2.30 -18.54 -7.75
N SER A 53 -1.85 -19.39 -6.81
CA SER A 53 -1.96 -20.85 -6.90
C SER A 53 -3.39 -21.36 -7.02
N ASP A 54 -4.36 -20.63 -6.46
CA ASP A 54 -5.76 -21.05 -6.43
C ASP A 54 -6.45 -20.82 -7.78
N TYR A 55 -5.80 -20.07 -8.67
CA TYR A 55 -6.31 -19.66 -9.98
C TYR A 55 -5.31 -20.01 -11.10
N ALA A 56 -4.54 -21.09 -10.91
CA ALA A 56 -3.44 -21.48 -11.80
C ALA A 56 -3.84 -21.66 -13.29
N ASP A 57 -5.12 -21.97 -13.54
CA ASP A 57 -5.68 -22.18 -14.89
C ASP A 57 -6.14 -20.87 -15.58
N THR A 58 -6.37 -19.80 -14.82
CA THR A 58 -6.94 -18.54 -15.33
C THR A 58 -5.99 -17.34 -15.24
N VAL A 59 -4.94 -17.44 -14.41
CA VAL A 59 -3.84 -16.46 -14.36
C VAL A 59 -2.89 -16.62 -15.55
N PRO A 60 -2.18 -15.55 -15.96
CA PRO A 60 -1.10 -15.65 -16.94
C PRO A 60 -0.03 -16.67 -16.53
N GLU A 61 0.55 -17.37 -17.51
CA GLU A 61 1.58 -18.39 -17.27
C GLU A 61 2.76 -17.85 -16.45
N GLU A 62 3.19 -16.62 -16.73
CA GLU A 62 4.27 -15.95 -16.02
C GLU A 62 3.95 -15.74 -14.53
N TRP A 63 2.69 -15.54 -14.18
CA TRP A 63 2.26 -15.37 -12.80
C TRP A 63 2.25 -16.71 -12.08
N ARG A 64 1.82 -17.78 -12.74
CA ARG A 64 1.90 -19.14 -12.21
C ARG A 64 3.35 -19.55 -11.91
N LYS A 65 4.31 -19.20 -12.78
CA LYS A 65 5.75 -19.43 -12.54
C LYS A 65 6.29 -18.59 -11.37
N ARG A 66 5.85 -17.34 -11.25
CA ARG A 66 6.30 -16.41 -10.20
C ARG A 66 5.67 -16.68 -8.83
N GLY A 67 4.42 -17.13 -8.82
CA GLY A 67 3.58 -17.22 -7.63
C GLY A 67 3.18 -15.85 -7.07
N GLY A 68 2.85 -15.84 -5.78
CA GLY A 68 2.43 -14.65 -5.04
C GLY A 68 0.92 -14.57 -4.85
N VAL A 69 0.44 -13.35 -4.69
CA VAL A 69 -0.98 -13.03 -4.48
C VAL A 69 -1.45 -12.02 -5.52
N LEU A 70 -2.76 -11.91 -5.73
CA LEU A 70 -3.37 -10.89 -6.58
C LEU A 70 -4.49 -10.15 -5.85
N LEU A 71 -4.69 -8.88 -6.22
CA LEU A 71 -5.81 -8.06 -5.75
C LEU A 71 -6.31 -7.11 -6.85
N PRO A 72 -7.61 -6.74 -6.85
CA PRO A 72 -8.19 -5.81 -7.80
C PRO A 72 -7.97 -4.37 -7.36
N MET A 73 -7.77 -3.43 -8.28
CA MET A 73 -7.75 -2.00 -7.95
C MET A 73 -8.35 -1.15 -9.07
N TYR A 74 -9.22 -0.19 -8.73
CA TYR A 74 -9.73 0.79 -9.69
C TYR A 74 -8.74 1.94 -9.84
N LEU A 75 -8.62 2.51 -11.04
CA LEU A 75 -7.70 3.64 -11.33
C LEU A 75 -8.08 4.95 -10.61
N ARG A 76 -9.31 5.03 -10.10
CA ARG A 76 -9.82 6.16 -9.30
C ARG A 76 -9.59 6.00 -7.80
N GLU A 77 -9.04 4.86 -7.38
CA GLU A 77 -8.75 4.57 -5.98
C GLU A 77 -7.27 4.72 -5.72
N ALA A 78 -6.95 4.82 -4.43
CA ALA A 78 -5.63 4.68 -3.91
C ALA A 78 -5.57 3.56 -2.88
N MET A 79 -4.36 3.23 -2.45
CA MET A 79 -4.12 2.18 -1.48
C MET A 79 -3.07 2.61 -0.47
N TRP A 80 -3.22 2.13 0.76
CA TRP A 80 -2.16 2.14 1.75
C TRP A 80 -1.94 0.74 2.32
N LEU A 81 -0.78 0.54 2.94
CA LEU A 81 -0.39 -0.73 3.54
C LEU A 81 -0.45 -0.62 5.05
N SER A 82 -1.26 -1.45 5.70
CA SER A 82 -1.28 -1.57 7.16
C SER A 82 -0.35 -2.68 7.60
N PHE A 83 0.47 -2.42 8.61
CA PHE A 83 1.46 -3.35 9.13
C PHE A 83 1.18 -3.74 10.58
N SER A 84 1.42 -5.00 10.89
CA SER A 84 1.65 -5.44 12.27
C SER A 84 2.68 -6.56 12.29
N ALA A 85 3.37 -6.73 13.41
CA ALA A 85 4.34 -7.80 13.59
C ALA A 85 4.33 -8.25 15.04
N ALA A 86 4.40 -9.57 15.28
CA ALA A 86 4.52 -10.10 16.64
C ALA A 86 5.88 -9.80 17.29
N GLU A 87 6.91 -9.66 16.46
CA GLU A 87 8.28 -9.37 16.85
C GLU A 87 8.89 -8.32 15.91
N THR A 88 9.96 -7.66 16.35
CA THR A 88 10.69 -6.70 15.52
C THR A 88 11.11 -7.31 14.17
N ALA A 89 10.71 -6.66 13.09
CA ALA A 89 11.06 -7.06 11.73
C ALA A 89 11.34 -5.83 10.86
N ALA A 90 12.21 -5.97 9.86
CA ALA A 90 12.35 -4.99 8.79
C ALA A 90 11.52 -5.45 7.59
N LEU A 91 10.73 -4.55 7.00
CA LEU A 91 9.92 -4.81 5.81
C LEU A 91 10.35 -3.91 4.65
N GLN A 92 10.74 -4.50 3.53
CA GLN A 92 10.96 -3.78 2.28
C GLN A 92 9.68 -3.75 1.45
N VAL A 93 9.36 -2.58 0.92
CA VAL A 93 8.24 -2.35 0.00
C VAL A 93 8.79 -1.86 -1.33
N GLY A 94 8.47 -2.58 -2.40
CA GLY A 94 8.90 -2.29 -3.75
C GLY A 94 7.70 -2.09 -4.65
N VAL A 95 7.79 -1.15 -5.59
CA VAL A 95 6.78 -0.83 -6.58
C VAL A 95 7.41 -0.97 -7.96
N GLY A 96 7.06 -2.05 -8.68
CA GLY A 96 7.74 -2.42 -9.93
C GLY A 96 9.27 -2.49 -9.81
N LYS A 97 9.78 -3.16 -8.78
CA LYS A 97 11.23 -3.31 -8.50
C LYS A 97 11.97 -1.99 -8.25
N VAL A 98 11.26 -0.92 -7.91
CA VAL A 98 11.84 0.29 -7.30
C VAL A 98 11.46 0.32 -5.82
N CYS A 99 12.42 0.52 -4.92
CA CYS A 99 12.13 0.59 -3.49
C CYS A 99 11.32 1.86 -3.17
N ALA A 100 10.14 1.71 -2.55
CA ALA A 100 9.27 2.83 -2.20
C ALA A 100 9.87 3.78 -1.13
N VAL A 101 10.86 3.31 -0.37
CA VAL A 101 11.54 4.09 0.67
C VAL A 101 12.76 4.84 0.13
N SER A 102 13.60 4.16 -0.67
CA SER A 102 14.89 4.71 -1.12
C SER A 102 14.93 5.18 -2.57
N GLY A 103 13.96 4.79 -3.40
CA GLY A 103 14.00 4.97 -4.85
C GLY A 103 15.06 4.15 -5.58
N ARG A 104 15.86 3.34 -4.88
CA ARG A 104 16.88 2.52 -5.50
C ARG A 104 16.28 1.25 -6.14
N PRO A 105 16.97 0.65 -7.12
CA PRO A 105 16.58 -0.65 -7.66
C PRO A 105 16.42 -1.69 -6.55
N TRP A 106 15.43 -2.55 -6.68
CA TRP A 106 15.12 -3.61 -5.73
C TRP A 106 16.29 -4.56 -5.55
N THR A 107 16.64 -4.85 -4.29
CA THR A 107 17.69 -5.80 -3.94
C THR A 107 17.17 -6.84 -2.95
N ASP A 108 17.93 -7.91 -2.74
CA ASP A 108 17.64 -8.91 -1.73
C ASP A 108 18.26 -8.60 -0.35
N LYS A 109 18.69 -7.36 -0.13
CA LYS A 109 19.44 -6.93 1.06
C LYS A 109 18.89 -5.62 1.62
N LEU A 110 18.94 -5.52 2.93
CA LEU A 110 18.77 -4.25 3.62
C LEU A 110 19.97 -3.33 3.35
N SER A 111 19.68 -2.04 3.22
CA SER A 111 20.65 -0.94 3.21
C SER A 111 20.15 0.14 4.16
N GLN A 112 21.07 0.86 4.80
CA GLN A 112 20.80 2.06 5.60
C GLN A 112 21.28 3.36 4.93
N ASP A 113 22.00 3.24 3.81
CA ASP A 113 22.51 4.38 3.04
C ASP A 113 22.25 4.19 1.53
N PRO A 114 21.13 4.73 1.00
CA PRO A 114 19.95 5.16 1.76
C PRO A 114 19.19 3.96 2.37
N GLN A 115 18.41 4.22 3.44
CA GLN A 115 17.54 3.22 4.05
C GLN A 115 16.49 2.71 3.05
N ASN A 116 16.32 1.39 2.94
CA ASN A 116 15.45 0.77 1.94
C ASN A 116 14.32 -0.12 2.52
N TYR A 117 13.94 0.11 3.78
CA TYR A 117 12.94 -0.65 4.54
C TYR A 117 12.25 0.22 5.58
N VAL A 118 11.16 -0.30 6.14
CA VAL A 118 10.50 0.21 7.36
C VAL A 118 10.71 -0.78 8.51
N VAL A 119 10.76 -0.28 9.75
CA VAL A 119 10.91 -1.11 10.96
C VAL A 119 9.55 -1.36 11.56
N LEU A 120 9.20 -2.63 11.80
CA LEU A 120 7.94 -3.04 12.41
C LEU A 120 8.18 -3.48 13.86
N PRO A 121 7.21 -3.25 14.77
CA PRO A 121 5.92 -2.59 14.54
C PRO A 121 5.99 -1.05 14.58
N ASP A 122 7.18 -0.45 14.72
CA ASP A 122 7.37 0.99 14.93
C ASP A 122 6.80 1.84 13.79
N GLN A 123 6.88 1.37 12.54
CA GLN A 123 6.14 1.89 11.40
C GLN A 123 4.83 1.09 11.24
N PRO A 124 3.68 1.64 11.62
CA PRO A 124 2.39 0.94 11.57
C PRO A 124 1.75 0.89 10.17
N TRP A 125 2.10 1.81 9.26
CA TRP A 125 1.54 1.85 7.91
C TRP A 125 2.45 2.57 6.91
N LEU A 126 2.11 2.48 5.62
CA LEU A 126 2.73 3.21 4.51
C LEU A 126 1.70 3.51 3.39
N ASP A 127 1.39 4.79 3.17
CA ASP A 127 0.42 5.26 2.17
C ASP A 127 0.98 5.49 0.77
N GLY A 128 2.31 5.49 0.63
CA GLY A 128 2.93 5.84 -0.65
C GLY A 128 4.44 5.78 -0.66
N ILE A 129 5.02 6.38 -1.70
CA ILE A 129 6.47 6.47 -1.84
C ILE A 129 7.03 7.65 -1.04
N ASN A 130 8.27 7.52 -0.57
CA ASN A 130 8.98 8.56 0.15
C ASN A 130 9.14 9.83 -0.71
N SER A 131 8.62 10.96 -0.23
CA SER A 131 8.94 12.30 -0.74
C SER A 131 9.69 13.17 0.28
N GLY A 132 9.89 12.64 1.51
CA GLY A 132 10.60 13.25 2.63
C GLY A 132 9.90 14.48 3.20
N GLU A 133 10.56 15.14 4.15
CA GLU A 133 10.03 16.31 4.86
C GLU A 133 8.67 16.04 5.53
N GLY A 134 8.51 14.85 6.11
CA GLY A 134 7.27 14.39 6.74
C GLY A 134 6.15 14.13 5.75
N THR A 135 6.48 13.86 4.47
CA THR A 135 5.49 13.59 3.42
C THR A 135 5.78 12.33 2.63
N ILE A 136 4.70 11.76 2.10
CA ILE A 136 4.71 10.72 1.08
C ILE A 136 3.83 11.13 -0.10
N ARG A 137 3.95 10.42 -1.23
CA ARG A 137 3.01 10.51 -2.35
C ARG A 137 2.30 9.18 -2.60
N GLN A 138 0.97 9.26 -2.64
CA GLN A 138 0.05 8.13 -2.50
C GLN A 138 0.27 7.01 -3.53
N PHE A 139 0.13 5.74 -3.14
CA PHE A 139 0.10 4.64 -4.11
C PHE A 139 -1.20 4.66 -4.93
N VAL A 140 -1.06 4.81 -6.25
CA VAL A 140 -2.18 4.73 -7.21
C VAL A 140 -1.86 3.71 -8.28
N ALA A 141 -2.78 2.78 -8.56
CA ALA A 141 -2.58 1.80 -9.62
C ALA A 141 -2.77 2.42 -11.01
N VAL A 142 -1.88 2.05 -11.93
CA VAL A 142 -1.96 2.40 -13.35
C VAL A 142 -1.64 1.18 -14.23
N PRO A 143 -2.25 1.05 -15.41
CA PRO A 143 -1.85 0.03 -16.37
C PRO A 143 -0.38 0.16 -16.76
N LEU A 144 0.31 -0.97 -16.92
CA LEU A 144 1.65 -0.97 -17.52
C LEU A 144 1.58 -0.54 -18.99
N GLY A 145 2.68 0.04 -19.50
CA GLY A 145 2.85 0.51 -20.87
C GLY A 145 2.54 2.01 -21.06
N LEU A 146 2.06 2.71 -20.02
CA LEU A 146 1.77 4.14 -20.10
C LEU A 146 2.99 5.01 -19.76
N GLY A 147 4.03 4.44 -19.15
CA GLY A 147 5.15 5.18 -18.59
C GLY A 147 4.80 5.95 -17.30
N ALA A 148 3.63 5.70 -16.72
CA ALA A 148 3.10 6.40 -15.56
C ALA A 148 3.52 5.76 -14.23
N THR A 149 3.98 4.51 -14.23
CA THR A 149 4.39 3.84 -12.99
C THR A 149 5.68 4.44 -12.45
N VAL A 150 5.89 4.30 -11.13
CA VAL A 150 7.18 4.63 -10.50
C VAL A 150 8.32 3.86 -11.18
N GLU A 151 8.10 2.59 -11.54
CA GLU A 151 9.06 1.78 -12.29
C GLU A 151 9.44 2.42 -13.63
N GLY A 152 8.43 2.78 -14.44
CA GLY A 152 8.60 3.42 -15.74
C GLY A 152 9.37 4.71 -15.66
N GLN A 153 9.00 5.57 -14.71
CA GLN A 153 9.59 6.89 -14.56
C GLN A 153 11.01 6.85 -13.99
N VAL A 154 11.31 5.93 -13.06
CA VAL A 154 12.63 5.84 -12.42
C VAL A 154 13.62 5.02 -13.26
N THR A 155 13.14 3.98 -13.96
CA THR A 155 14.02 3.02 -14.66
C THR A 155 13.99 3.15 -16.18
N GLY A 156 12.98 3.82 -16.74
CA GLY A 156 12.73 3.87 -18.18
C GLY A 156 12.10 2.60 -18.75
N ALA A 157 11.68 1.66 -17.90
CA ALA A 157 11.06 0.40 -18.31
C ALA A 157 9.83 0.09 -17.45
N GLU A 158 8.83 -0.62 -17.98
CA GLU A 158 7.64 -1.08 -17.23
C GLU A 158 7.45 -2.57 -17.45
N VAL A 159 8.28 -3.37 -16.78
CA VAL A 159 8.40 -4.82 -16.99
C VAL A 159 7.70 -5.60 -15.88
N TRP A 160 7.78 -5.10 -14.64
CA TRP A 160 7.41 -5.88 -13.47
C TRP A 160 6.02 -5.53 -12.95
N GLY A 161 5.74 -4.24 -12.77
CA GLY A 161 4.55 -3.77 -12.08
C GLY A 161 4.41 -4.32 -10.66
N GLY A 162 3.17 -4.33 -10.17
CA GLY A 162 2.80 -4.88 -8.87
C GLY A 162 3.61 -4.32 -7.69
N ILE A 163 3.53 -5.05 -6.58
CA ILE A 163 4.25 -4.73 -5.34
C ILE A 163 5.14 -5.91 -4.98
N GLN A 164 6.33 -5.62 -4.47
CA GLN A 164 7.24 -6.61 -3.93
C GLN A 164 7.39 -6.38 -2.44
N LEU A 165 7.19 -7.43 -1.67
CA LEU A 165 7.34 -7.40 -0.22
C LEU A 165 8.38 -8.45 0.17
N GLN A 166 9.31 -8.07 1.04
CA GLN A 166 10.20 -9.01 1.70
C GLN A 166 10.53 -8.56 3.11
N ASN A 167 10.48 -9.48 4.07
CA ASN A 167 10.73 -9.18 5.47
C ASN A 167 12.00 -9.85 5.98
N PHE A 168 12.66 -9.20 6.92
CA PHE A 168 13.89 -9.67 7.56
C PHE A 168 13.68 -9.70 9.07
N ALA A 169 13.97 -10.83 9.70
CA ALA A 169 13.93 -10.94 11.14
C ALA A 169 15.11 -10.18 11.76
N ALA A 170 14.90 -9.61 12.95
CA ALA A 170 15.99 -9.19 13.82
C ALA A 170 16.78 -10.41 14.31
N LYS A 171 18.07 -10.25 14.58
CA LYS A 171 18.90 -11.27 15.25
C LYS A 171 18.50 -11.44 16.72
N HIS A 172 18.05 -10.34 17.33
CA HIS A 172 17.52 -10.28 18.69
C HIS A 172 16.12 -9.66 18.62
N PRO A 173 15.08 -10.45 18.27
CA PRO A 173 13.73 -9.95 18.16
C PRO A 173 13.23 -9.47 19.52
N VAL A 174 12.62 -8.28 19.53
CA VAL A 174 11.86 -7.78 20.67
C VAL A 174 10.39 -8.04 20.36
N PRO A 175 9.62 -8.71 21.24
CA PRO A 175 8.19 -8.84 21.06
C PRO A 175 7.56 -7.45 20.95
N ALA A 176 6.60 -7.30 20.04
CA ALA A 176 5.81 -6.08 19.99
C ALA A 176 5.16 -5.87 21.36
N ARG A 177 5.44 -4.72 21.99
CA ARG A 177 4.57 -4.24 23.06
C ARG A 177 3.22 -4.01 22.42
N ALA A 178 2.13 -4.31 23.12
CA ALA A 178 0.79 -3.98 22.65
C ALA A 178 0.67 -2.46 22.51
N THR A 179 1.05 -1.93 21.35
CA THR A 179 0.81 -0.56 20.96
C THR A 179 -0.62 -0.54 20.46
N SER A 180 -1.44 0.32 21.05
CA SER A 180 -2.86 0.50 20.75
C SER A 180 -3.06 1.25 19.43
N TYR A 181 -2.40 0.80 18.36
CA TYR A 181 -2.72 1.20 16.99
C TYR A 181 -3.60 0.11 16.37
N SER A 182 -4.71 -0.21 17.03
CA SER A 182 -5.77 -1.10 16.49
C SER A 182 -6.94 -0.29 15.92
N GLY A 183 -6.66 0.86 15.31
CA GLY A 183 -7.68 1.86 14.97
C GLY A 183 -8.34 1.74 13.59
N TYR A 184 -8.02 0.73 12.79
CA TYR A 184 -8.44 0.69 11.37
C TYR A 184 -9.05 -0.64 10.93
N ASP A 185 -10.07 -1.13 11.66
CA ASP A 185 -10.86 -2.27 11.23
C ASP A 185 -12.21 -1.81 10.67
N ALA A 186 -12.23 -1.42 9.39
CA ALA A 186 -13.42 -0.91 8.72
C ALA A 186 -14.51 -1.99 8.56
N GLY A 187 -15.52 -1.92 9.42
CA GLY A 187 -16.82 -2.54 9.19
C GLY A 187 -17.80 -1.55 8.57
N TYR A 188 -18.04 -1.63 7.25
CA TYR A 188 -19.24 -1.03 6.65
C TYR A 188 -19.92 -1.97 5.65
N GLY A 189 -21.20 -2.25 5.93
CA GLY A 189 -22.09 -3.07 5.15
C GLY A 189 -22.41 -2.46 3.79
N GLY A 190 -22.43 -3.32 2.76
CA GLY A 190 -22.58 -2.92 1.38
C GLY A 190 -23.89 -2.21 1.07
N MET A 191 -23.79 -1.06 0.41
CA MET A 191 -24.87 -0.51 -0.42
C MET A 191 -24.53 -0.72 -1.90
N GLN A 192 -25.37 -1.49 -2.58
CA GLN A 192 -25.32 -1.73 -4.02
C GLN A 192 -25.84 -0.49 -4.78
N GLY A 193 -24.98 0.15 -5.56
CA GLY A 193 -25.36 1.16 -6.55
C GLY A 193 -24.62 0.90 -7.86
N GLY A 194 -25.35 0.45 -8.89
CA GLY A 194 -24.79 0.14 -10.20
C GLY A 194 -24.68 1.38 -11.08
N TYR A 195 -23.49 1.65 -11.61
CA TYR A 195 -23.29 2.55 -12.74
C TYR A 195 -22.35 1.90 -13.77
N GLY A 196 -22.80 1.87 -15.02
CA GLY A 196 -22.13 1.22 -16.13
C GLY A 196 -20.83 1.92 -16.52
N GLY A 197 -19.76 1.12 -16.63
CA GLY A 197 -18.46 1.57 -17.16
C GLY A 197 -18.35 1.44 -18.69
N PRO A 198 -17.39 2.13 -19.30
CA PRO A 198 -17.13 2.11 -20.74
C PRO A 198 -16.68 0.71 -21.23
N PRO A 199 -16.70 0.44 -22.55
CA PRO A 199 -16.50 -0.90 -23.10
C PRO A 199 -15.10 -1.46 -22.82
N ALA A 200 -15.06 -2.75 -22.51
CA ALA A 200 -13.84 -3.50 -22.25
C ALA A 200 -12.98 -3.68 -23.53
N PRO A 201 -11.65 -3.60 -23.44
CA PRO A 201 -10.77 -3.98 -24.55
C PRO A 201 -10.76 -5.52 -24.76
N ALA A 202 -10.37 -5.91 -25.98
CA ALA A 202 -10.41 -7.28 -26.50
C ALA A 202 -9.54 -8.29 -25.70
N PRO A 203 -9.85 -9.59 -25.74
CA PRO A 203 -9.24 -10.59 -24.88
C PRO A 203 -7.86 -11.02 -25.38
N GLY A 204 -6.85 -10.94 -24.52
CA GLY A 204 -5.52 -11.49 -24.79
C GLY A 204 -4.46 -10.85 -23.90
N SER A 205 -4.11 -11.53 -22.81
CA SER A 205 -3.26 -11.10 -21.68
C SER A 205 -4.02 -10.31 -20.60
N ALA A 206 -3.78 -10.66 -19.32
CA ALA A 206 -4.24 -9.85 -18.20
C ALA A 206 -3.48 -8.52 -18.26
N ASN A 207 -4.18 -7.39 -18.21
CA ASN A 207 -3.53 -6.09 -18.17
C ASN A 207 -2.90 -5.92 -16.78
N ALA A 208 -1.64 -6.33 -16.63
CA ALA A 208 -0.89 -6.12 -15.41
C ALA A 208 -0.84 -4.61 -15.10
N MET A 209 -0.99 -4.28 -13.82
CA MET A 209 -0.86 -2.90 -13.34
C MET A 209 0.40 -2.75 -12.48
N GLY A 210 0.94 -1.54 -12.44
CA GLY A 210 1.94 -1.09 -11.49
C GLY A 210 1.40 0.01 -10.60
N LEU A 211 2.25 0.54 -9.73
CA LEU A 211 1.94 1.72 -8.92
C LEU A 211 2.66 2.94 -9.48
N GLY A 212 1.90 4.01 -9.74
CA GLY A 212 2.39 5.37 -9.87
C GLY A 212 2.17 6.15 -8.56
N VAL A 213 2.19 7.47 -8.64
CA VAL A 213 2.00 8.36 -7.48
C VAL A 213 0.77 9.25 -7.65
N GLY A 214 -0.03 9.35 -6.58
CA GLY A 214 -1.12 10.32 -6.45
C GLY A 214 -0.69 11.55 -5.65
N GLY A 215 -1.66 12.17 -4.98
CA GLY A 215 -1.45 13.35 -4.15
C GLY A 215 -0.45 13.17 -3.00
N THR A 216 0.11 14.29 -2.57
CA THR A 216 1.04 14.36 -1.43
C THR A 216 0.26 14.45 -0.12
N MET A 217 0.68 13.70 0.90
CA MET A 217 0.09 13.77 2.24
C MET A 217 1.14 13.70 3.34
N ARG A 218 0.74 14.11 4.56
CA ARG A 218 1.61 14.07 5.74
C ARG A 218 1.74 12.66 6.28
N GLN A 219 2.95 12.12 6.23
CA GLN A 219 3.32 10.86 6.84
C GLN A 219 4.84 10.76 6.90
N GLU A 220 5.37 10.42 8.06
CA GLU A 220 6.79 10.13 8.24
C GLU A 220 7.11 8.68 7.88
N ILE A 221 8.34 8.45 7.43
CA ILE A 221 8.93 7.12 7.32
C ILE A 221 10.11 7.06 8.28
N TYR A 222 10.02 6.22 9.30
CA TYR A 222 10.98 6.27 10.39
C TYR A 222 12.37 5.73 10.02
N LYS A 223 13.38 6.50 10.40
CA LYS A 223 14.77 6.10 10.38
C LYS A 223 15.01 4.97 11.39
N ASP A 224 15.64 3.89 10.94
CA ASP A 224 16.08 2.82 11.81
C ASP A 224 17.26 3.28 12.67
N SER A 225 17.11 3.19 13.98
CA SER A 225 18.15 3.50 14.97
C SER A 225 19.05 2.31 15.27
N ARG A 226 18.68 1.09 14.85
CA ARG A 226 19.46 -0.14 15.02
C ARG A 226 20.61 -0.20 14.04
N ALA A 227 21.68 -0.92 14.39
CA ALA A 227 22.75 -1.17 13.42
C ALA A 227 22.28 -2.17 12.35
N LEU A 228 22.65 -1.97 11.07
CA LEU A 228 22.35 -2.93 9.99
C LEU A 228 22.74 -4.38 10.33
N SER A 229 23.81 -4.56 11.11
CA SER A 229 24.28 -5.86 11.58
C SER A 229 23.33 -6.57 12.55
N GLU A 230 22.33 -5.89 13.10
CA GLU A 230 21.31 -6.49 13.96
C GLU A 230 20.23 -7.24 13.18
N TRP A 231 20.15 -7.05 11.87
CA TRP A 231 19.22 -7.75 11.00
C TRP A 231 19.82 -9.05 10.44
N LYS A 232 18.97 -10.05 10.16
CA LYS A 232 19.39 -11.22 9.37
C LYS A 232 19.71 -10.76 7.94
N ALA A 233 20.76 -11.32 7.35
CA ALA A 233 21.23 -10.92 6.01
C ALA A 233 20.34 -11.44 4.87
N LYS A 234 19.55 -12.49 5.11
CA LYS A 234 18.61 -13.06 4.15
C LYS A 234 17.18 -12.76 4.59
N PRO A 235 16.27 -12.47 3.66
CA PRO A 235 14.87 -12.28 4.00
C PRO A 235 14.28 -13.61 4.48
N ALA A 236 13.38 -13.51 5.46
CA ALA A 236 12.62 -14.64 5.99
C ALA A 236 11.51 -15.04 5.03
N GLY A 237 10.82 -14.07 4.42
CA GLY A 237 9.81 -14.29 3.39
C GLY A 237 9.88 -13.28 2.25
N ARG A 238 9.34 -13.68 1.10
CA ARG A 238 9.16 -12.84 -0.08
C ARG A 238 7.82 -13.13 -0.72
N VAL A 239 7.17 -12.09 -1.22
CA VAL A 239 5.92 -12.22 -1.97
C VAL A 239 5.80 -11.12 -3.02
N PHE A 240 5.25 -11.51 -4.15
CA PHE A 240 4.85 -10.60 -5.22
C PHE A 240 3.34 -10.41 -5.13
N VAL A 241 2.88 -9.16 -5.17
CA VAL A 241 1.47 -8.79 -5.21
C VAL A 241 1.17 -8.28 -6.61
N HIS A 242 0.38 -9.05 -7.35
CA HIS A 242 -0.08 -8.67 -8.67
C HIS A 242 -1.30 -7.76 -8.55
N LEU A 243 -1.29 -6.66 -9.28
CA LEU A 243 -2.42 -5.73 -9.36
C LEU A 243 -3.18 -5.99 -10.66
N VAL A 244 -4.49 -6.19 -10.56
CA VAL A 244 -5.37 -6.41 -11.71
C VAL A 244 -6.48 -5.38 -11.80
N THR A 245 -6.90 -5.09 -13.02
CA THR A 245 -8.11 -4.29 -13.24
C THR A 245 -9.35 -5.05 -12.71
N PRO A 246 -10.44 -4.34 -12.35
CA PRO A 246 -11.68 -5.00 -11.91
C PRO A 246 -12.26 -6.00 -12.94
N PRO A 247 -12.23 -5.74 -14.27
CA PRO A 247 -12.57 -6.75 -15.27
C PRO A 247 -11.65 -7.99 -15.25
N ASP A 248 -10.34 -7.80 -15.12
CA ASP A 248 -9.39 -8.93 -15.05
C ASP A 248 -9.55 -9.75 -13.78
N TRP A 249 -9.87 -9.10 -12.65
CA TRP A 249 -10.24 -9.80 -11.42
C TRP A 249 -11.41 -10.75 -11.65
N ARG A 250 -12.54 -10.25 -12.17
CA ARG A 250 -13.71 -11.10 -12.48
C ARG A 250 -13.34 -12.26 -13.41
N ARG A 251 -12.54 -11.98 -14.44
CA ARG A 251 -12.11 -12.99 -15.42
C ARG A 251 -11.22 -14.07 -14.79
N ILE A 252 -10.31 -13.69 -13.89
CA ILE A 252 -9.37 -14.62 -13.24
C ILE A 252 -10.08 -15.40 -12.13
N THR A 253 -10.80 -14.71 -11.24
CA THR A 253 -11.30 -15.29 -10.00
C THR A 253 -12.76 -15.75 -10.06
N GLY A 254 -13.54 -15.23 -11.01
CA GLY A 254 -15.00 -15.37 -11.03
C GLY A 254 -15.72 -14.51 -9.98
N GLU A 255 -15.00 -13.77 -9.15
CA GLU A 255 -15.56 -12.96 -8.08
C GLU A 255 -15.84 -11.52 -8.54
N GLU A 256 -16.89 -10.92 -8.00
CA GLU A 256 -17.12 -9.49 -8.17
C GLU A 256 -16.08 -8.69 -7.34
N PRO A 257 -15.33 -7.76 -7.95
CA PRO A 257 -14.47 -6.86 -7.21
C PRO A 257 -15.35 -5.96 -6.34
N PRO A 258 -14.83 -5.49 -5.18
CA PRO A 258 -15.57 -4.57 -4.33
C PRO A 258 -16.11 -3.40 -5.16
N ALA A 259 -17.35 -3.00 -4.90
CA ALA A 259 -17.88 -1.80 -5.51
C ALA A 259 -16.96 -0.64 -5.12
N SER A 260 -16.64 0.20 -6.10
CA SER A 260 -15.91 1.45 -5.88
C SER A 260 -16.90 2.60 -6.02
N PRO A 261 -17.81 2.81 -5.03
CA PRO A 261 -18.63 4.02 -5.00
C PRO A 261 -17.79 5.28 -4.74
N VAL A 262 -16.51 5.07 -4.39
CA VAL A 262 -15.49 6.07 -4.05
C VAL A 262 -15.35 7.06 -5.19
N SER A 263 -16.15 8.12 -5.09
CA SER A 263 -15.94 9.40 -5.75
C SER A 263 -15.69 10.44 -4.68
N ARG A 264 -14.95 11.49 -5.02
CA ARG A 264 -14.76 12.65 -4.15
C ARG A 264 -16.11 13.20 -3.67
N ALA A 265 -17.09 13.30 -4.56
CA ALA A 265 -18.46 13.71 -4.24
C ALA A 265 -19.12 12.82 -3.16
N SER A 266 -19.06 11.49 -3.31
CA SER A 266 -19.63 10.56 -2.32
C SER A 266 -18.95 10.66 -0.95
N TYR A 267 -17.66 10.99 -0.93
CA TYR A 267 -16.88 11.15 0.28
C TYR A 267 -17.26 12.43 1.05
N THR A 268 -17.26 13.59 0.36
CA THR A 268 -17.68 14.87 0.96
C THR A 268 -19.12 14.79 1.46
N GLN A 269 -20.00 14.12 0.71
CA GLN A 269 -21.40 13.92 1.12
C GLN A 269 -21.55 13.01 2.34
N ALA A 270 -20.64 12.05 2.53
CA ALA A 270 -20.66 11.12 3.67
C ALA A 270 -20.10 11.72 4.97
N GLY A 271 -19.41 12.88 4.91
CA GLY A 271 -18.90 13.58 6.09
C GLY A 271 -17.79 12.84 6.85
N LEU A 272 -17.07 11.93 6.19
CA LEU A 272 -16.06 11.08 6.83
C LEU A 272 -14.84 11.87 7.35
N PRO A 273 -14.22 11.43 8.47
CA PRO A 273 -13.10 12.12 9.08
C PRO A 273 -11.81 11.98 8.26
N TRP A 274 -10.98 13.00 8.32
CA TRP A 274 -9.59 13.02 7.86
C TRP A 274 -8.65 12.91 9.05
N TYR A 275 -7.38 12.57 8.82
CA TYR A 275 -6.44 12.41 9.91
C TYR A 275 -5.17 13.24 9.72
N ASP A 276 -4.67 13.80 10.82
CA ASP A 276 -3.34 14.36 10.91
C ASP A 276 -2.50 13.46 11.82
N TYR A 277 -1.27 13.18 11.44
CA TYR A 277 -0.37 12.35 12.23
C TYR A 277 0.97 13.04 12.34
N TYR A 278 1.43 13.18 13.58
CA TYR A 278 2.73 13.71 13.92
C TYR A 278 3.28 12.92 15.09
N ASP A 279 4.45 12.30 14.91
CA ASP A 279 5.16 11.65 16.00
C ASP A 279 6.29 12.56 16.46
N ALA A 280 6.12 13.19 17.63
CA ALA A 280 7.11 14.10 18.18
C ALA A 280 8.45 13.42 18.51
N ASP A 281 8.44 12.09 18.71
CA ASP A 281 9.61 11.29 19.05
C ASP A 281 10.19 10.55 17.82
N GLY A 282 9.47 10.57 16.68
CA GLY A 282 9.89 9.98 15.42
C GLY A 282 11.06 10.72 14.77
N THR A 283 11.85 10.02 13.97
CA THR A 283 12.85 10.67 13.08
C THR A 283 12.56 10.27 11.65
N ASP A 284 12.04 11.20 10.86
CA ASP A 284 11.75 10.99 9.44
C ASP A 284 13.03 10.77 8.60
N LEU A 285 12.90 10.00 7.53
CA LEU A 285 13.93 9.83 6.52
C LEU A 285 14.01 11.06 5.60
N GLN A 286 15.20 11.32 5.08
CA GLN A 286 15.38 12.34 4.06
C GLN A 286 14.68 11.94 2.75
N PRO A 287 14.30 12.94 1.91
CA PRO A 287 13.75 12.69 0.59
C PRO A 287 14.64 11.75 -0.25
N ALA A 288 14.05 10.73 -0.85
CA ALA A 288 14.74 9.85 -1.78
C ALA A 288 14.83 10.51 -3.16
N GLN A 289 16.03 10.98 -3.56
CA GLN A 289 16.22 11.72 -4.81
C GLN A 289 15.62 11.04 -6.06
N PRO A 290 15.78 9.73 -6.31
CA PRO A 290 15.19 9.10 -7.49
C PRO A 290 13.67 9.15 -7.51
N LEU A 291 13.04 9.27 -6.34
CA LEU A 291 11.59 9.35 -6.24
C LEU A 291 11.10 10.77 -6.51
N GLN A 292 11.80 11.82 -6.08
CA GLN A 292 11.33 13.21 -6.17
C GLN A 292 10.89 13.63 -7.58
N ASP A 293 11.56 13.11 -8.61
CA ASP A 293 11.29 13.45 -10.01
C ASP A 293 10.08 12.71 -10.62
N VAL A 294 9.46 11.79 -9.89
CA VAL A 294 8.27 11.05 -10.36
C VAL A 294 7.09 12.01 -10.51
N VAL A 295 6.50 12.06 -11.69
CA VAL A 295 5.32 12.85 -12.03
C VAL A 295 4.03 12.11 -11.60
N PRO A 296 3.05 12.81 -11.01
CA PRO A 296 1.77 12.21 -10.64
C PRO A 296 0.95 11.64 -11.79
N VAL A 297 0.17 10.60 -11.50
CA VAL A 297 -0.56 9.81 -12.51
C VAL A 297 -1.68 10.56 -13.22
N GLY A 298 -2.12 11.72 -12.74
CA GLY A 298 -3.18 12.52 -13.34
C GLY A 298 -2.78 13.18 -14.64
N ASP A 299 -1.48 13.30 -14.90
CA ASP A 299 -0.97 13.68 -16.22
C ASP A 299 -1.32 12.63 -17.30
N TRP A 300 -1.60 11.39 -16.90
CA TRP A 300 -2.04 10.30 -17.78
C TRP A 300 -3.52 9.97 -17.65
N LEU A 301 -4.03 9.90 -16.42
CA LEU A 301 -5.40 9.47 -16.13
C LEU A 301 -6.42 10.61 -16.20
N GLY A 302 -5.96 11.85 -16.33
CA GLY A 302 -6.75 13.04 -16.09
C GLY A 302 -6.81 13.39 -14.60
N GLN A 303 -7.04 14.67 -14.34
CA GLN A 303 -7.36 15.16 -13.01
C GLN A 303 -8.80 14.75 -12.65
N ASP A 304 -9.05 14.42 -11.39
CA ASP A 304 -10.42 14.25 -10.91
C ASP A 304 -11.15 15.59 -11.01
N HIS A 305 -12.16 15.66 -11.90
CA HIS A 305 -12.84 16.90 -12.27
C HIS A 305 -13.80 17.43 -11.19
N ASP A 306 -14.06 16.65 -10.16
CA ASP A 306 -14.85 17.10 -9.01
C ASP A 306 -14.05 18.18 -8.23
N PRO A 307 -14.60 19.37 -7.97
CA PRO A 307 -13.89 20.43 -7.28
C PRO A 307 -13.43 19.96 -5.89
N TRP A 308 -12.16 20.22 -5.56
CA TRP A 308 -11.66 20.00 -4.21
C TRP A 308 -12.31 21.01 -3.25
N HIS A 309 -13.03 20.49 -2.26
CA HIS A 309 -13.46 21.27 -1.12
C HIS A 309 -12.42 21.12 -0.01
N PRO A 310 -11.81 22.22 0.48
CA PRO A 310 -10.91 22.16 1.62
C PRO A 310 -11.56 21.42 2.78
N VAL A 311 -10.83 20.49 3.36
CA VAL A 311 -11.25 19.77 4.56
C VAL A 311 -11.48 20.78 5.68
N ALA A 312 -12.67 20.75 6.29
CA ALA A 312 -12.94 21.62 7.43
C ALA A 312 -12.12 21.16 8.64
N HIS A 313 -11.62 22.09 9.45
CA HIS A 313 -10.72 21.78 10.56
C HIS A 313 -11.37 20.87 11.62
N ASP A 314 -12.69 20.90 11.76
CA ASP A 314 -13.48 20.04 12.64
C ASP A 314 -13.67 18.60 12.11
N GLN A 315 -13.30 18.34 10.86
CA GLN A 315 -13.30 17.00 10.25
C GLN A 315 -11.94 16.31 10.35
N THR A 316 -10.91 16.95 10.91
CA THR A 316 -9.56 16.36 11.04
C THR A 316 -9.30 15.86 12.46
N VAL A 317 -9.01 14.57 12.58
CA VAL A 317 -8.67 13.89 13.83
C VAL A 317 -7.15 13.78 13.95
N VAL A 318 -6.57 14.27 15.05
CA VAL A 318 -5.14 14.12 15.32
C VAL A 318 -4.89 12.73 15.89
N LEU A 319 -4.15 11.92 15.15
CA LEU A 319 -3.65 10.62 15.58
C LEU A 319 -2.45 10.83 16.51
N ASN A 320 -2.36 10.01 17.57
CA ASN A 320 -1.33 10.10 18.62
C ASN A 320 -1.40 11.35 19.52
N ASP A 321 -2.59 11.98 19.70
CA ASP A 321 -2.75 13.07 20.67
C ASP A 321 -2.56 12.55 22.11
N PRO A 322 -1.53 13.00 22.86
CA PRO A 322 -1.33 12.59 24.25
C PRO A 322 -2.45 13.04 25.21
N ARG A 323 -3.38 13.90 24.74
CA ARG A 323 -4.57 14.37 25.47
C ARG A 323 -5.90 13.85 24.88
N GLY A 324 -5.85 13.14 23.75
CA GLY A 324 -7.01 12.62 23.04
C GLY A 324 -7.37 11.20 23.48
N ARG A 325 -8.66 10.84 23.39
CA ARG A 325 -9.07 9.43 23.51
C ARG A 325 -8.57 8.68 22.27
N PRO A 326 -8.10 7.42 22.40
CA PRO A 326 -7.86 6.58 21.24
C PRO A 326 -9.14 6.51 20.40
N VAL A 327 -9.08 6.98 19.15
CA VAL A 327 -10.23 6.89 18.24
C VAL A 327 -10.26 5.47 17.68
N GLN A 328 -11.36 4.76 17.95
CA GLN A 328 -11.63 3.42 17.40
C GLN A 328 -12.48 3.54 16.13
N ASP A 329 -12.32 2.58 15.21
CA ASP A 329 -13.09 2.53 13.96
C ASP A 329 -14.60 2.39 14.25
N GLY A 330 -15.44 3.18 13.56
CA GLY A 330 -16.90 3.11 13.69
C GLY A 330 -17.52 3.90 14.84
N ASP A 331 -16.72 4.58 15.66
CA ASP A 331 -17.19 5.48 16.74
C ASP A 331 -17.41 6.94 16.27
N TRP A 332 -17.65 7.15 14.96
CA TRP A 332 -17.99 8.44 14.35
C TRP A 332 -19.34 8.42 13.64
#